data_AF-A0A7L2ZRW0-F1
#
_entry.id   AF-A0A7L2ZRW0-F1
#
_cell.length_a   1.000
_cell.length_b   1.000
_cell.length_c   1.000
_cell.angle_alpha   90.00
_cell.angle_beta   90.00
_cell.angle_gamma   90.00
#
_symmetry.space_group_name_H-M   'P 1'
#
loop_
_entity.id
_entity.type
_entity.pdbx_description
1 polymer ?
#
loop_
_entity_poly.entity_id
_entity_poly.type
_entity_poly.pdbx_seq_one_letter_code
_entity_poly.pdbx_strand_id
1 'polypeptide(L)'
;QHIRKVHPDARTPIIIVGNKADLLHARQVQAKEGLQLADDLGSLFLEISTSEDSQGVCDVFQYLCKEVSKLQHAGSTDRRRSSIIPRPKSPNMQDLKRRFKQALSSKVK
;
A
#
# COMPACT_ATOMS: atom_id res chain seq x y z
N GLN A 1 12.52 19.01 8.67
CA GLN A 1 12.66 19.43 7.26
C GLN A 1 13.71 18.67 6.44
N HIS A 2 14.68 17.92 7.01
CA HIS A 2 15.67 17.17 6.21
C HIS A 2 15.10 15.90 5.55
N ILE A 3 14.27 15.14 6.27
CA ILE A 3 13.72 13.84 5.80
C ILE A 3 12.91 13.99 4.49
N ARG A 4 12.00 14.98 4.41
CA ARG A 4 11.22 15.28 3.20
C ARG A 4 12.07 15.86 2.05
N LYS A 5 13.24 16.42 2.34
CA LYS A 5 14.18 16.89 1.30
C LYS A 5 14.91 15.70 0.65
N VAL A 6 15.27 14.69 1.44
CA VAL A 6 15.94 13.47 0.96
C VAL A 6 14.96 12.51 0.28
N HIS A 7 13.71 12.47 0.74
CA HIS A 7 12.62 11.70 0.14
C HIS A 7 11.53 12.62 -0.41
N PRO A 8 11.72 13.20 -1.61
CA PRO A 8 10.75 14.10 -2.22
C PRO A 8 9.49 13.38 -2.72
N ASP A 9 9.55 12.07 -2.97
CA ASP A 9 8.34 11.29 -3.28
C ASP A 9 7.53 11.12 -1.99
N ALA A 10 6.43 11.86 -1.90
CA ALA A 10 5.48 11.80 -0.80
C ALA A 10 4.86 10.42 -0.58
N ARG A 11 5.04 9.48 -1.53
CA ARG A 11 4.58 8.09 -1.45
C ARG A 11 5.61 7.14 -0.84
N THR A 12 6.78 7.62 -0.40
CA THR A 12 7.69 6.74 0.35
C THR A 12 7.14 6.60 1.78
N PRO A 13 6.74 5.40 2.22
CA PRO A 13 6.25 5.22 3.57
C PRO A 13 7.41 5.40 4.56
N ILE A 14 7.14 6.13 5.63
CA ILE A 14 8.09 6.44 6.69
C ILE A 14 7.49 5.95 8.01
N ILE A 15 8.31 5.41 8.89
CA ILE A 15 7.99 5.14 10.30
C ILE A 15 9.14 5.67 11.14
N ILE A 16 8.82 6.38 12.21
CA ILE A 16 9.80 6.89 13.19
C ILE A 16 9.91 5.88 14.33
N VAL A 17 11.13 5.47 14.66
CA VAL A 17 11.38 4.48 15.71
C VAL A 17 12.34 5.04 16.75
N GLY A 18 11.86 5.17 17.98
CA GLY A 18 12.67 5.43 19.16
C GLY A 18 13.27 4.13 19.68
N ASN A 19 14.47 3.77 19.23
CA ASN A 19 15.15 2.57 19.71
C ASN A 19 15.81 2.81 21.08
N LYS A 20 16.06 1.71 21.81
CA LYS A 20 16.67 1.66 23.15
C LYS A 20 15.78 2.25 24.25
N ALA A 21 14.48 1.95 24.19
CA ALA A 21 13.50 2.44 25.14
C ALA A 21 13.77 1.98 26.59
N ASP A 22 14.54 0.90 26.76
CA ASP A 22 15.02 0.34 28.03
C ASP A 22 15.97 1.30 28.78
N LEU A 23 16.69 2.17 28.07
CA LEU A 23 17.68 3.08 28.66
C LEU A 23 17.05 4.34 29.26
N LEU A 24 16.09 4.19 30.16
CA LEU A 24 15.33 5.30 30.77
C LEU A 24 16.23 6.35 31.44
N HIS A 25 17.30 5.92 32.10
CA HIS A 25 18.24 6.82 32.78
C HIS A 25 19.14 7.61 31.82
N ALA A 26 19.32 7.13 30.59
CA ALA A 26 20.11 7.78 29.55
C ALA A 26 19.22 8.40 28.46
N ARG A 27 17.92 8.55 28.72
CA ARG A 27 16.96 9.09 27.76
C ARG A 27 17.29 10.55 27.44
N GLN A 28 17.50 10.83 26.16
CA GLN A 28 17.76 12.18 25.65
C GLN A 28 16.59 12.76 24.84
N VAL A 29 15.68 11.90 24.38
CA VAL A 29 14.52 12.30 23.59
C VAL A 29 13.26 11.78 24.27
N GLN A 30 12.32 12.67 24.54
CA GLN A 30 11.02 12.29 25.09
C GLN A 30 10.13 11.69 24.00
N ALA A 31 9.29 10.72 24.37
CA ALA A 31 8.33 10.12 23.44
C ALA A 31 7.45 11.17 22.73
N LYS A 32 7.10 12.27 23.42
CA LYS A 32 6.33 13.38 22.85
C LYS A 32 7.03 14.05 21.66
N GLU A 33 8.35 14.18 21.69
CA GLU A 33 9.12 14.78 20.60
C GLU A 33 9.13 13.86 19.36
N GLY A 34 9.24 12.54 19.59
CA GLY A 34 9.13 11.53 18.54
C GLY A 34 7.74 11.50 17.90
N LEU A 35 6.68 11.58 18.72
CA LEU A 35 5.30 11.71 18.27
C LEU A 35 5.09 12.97 17.43
N GLN A 36 5.54 14.13 17.91
CA GLN A 36 5.42 15.39 17.17
C GLN A 36 6.11 15.31 15.81
N LEU A 37 7.31 14.72 15.75
CA LEU A 37 8.02 14.53 14.49
C LEU A 37 7.26 13.58 13.54
N ALA A 38 6.66 12.51 14.07
CA ALA A 38 5.87 11.60 13.26
C ALA A 38 4.62 12.28 12.71
N ASP A 39 3.91 13.08 13.52
CA ASP A 39 2.75 13.88 13.09
C ASP A 39 3.12 14.89 12.00
N ASP A 40 4.21 15.63 12.16
CA ASP A 40 4.73 16.58 11.16
C ASP A 40 5.07 15.89 9.83
N LEU A 41 5.41 14.60 9.88
CA LEU A 41 5.72 13.78 8.72
C LEU A 41 4.52 12.95 8.22
N GLY A 42 3.37 12.95 8.91
CA GLY A 42 2.24 12.07 8.60
C GLY A 42 2.61 10.59 8.68
N SER A 43 3.38 10.22 9.69
CA SER A 43 4.01 8.93 9.91
C SER A 43 3.60 8.32 11.25
N LEU A 44 3.99 7.07 11.51
CA LEU A 44 3.80 6.39 12.80
C LEU A 44 5.05 6.53 13.66
N PHE A 45 4.86 6.57 14.98
CA PHE A 45 5.93 6.52 15.96
C PHE A 45 5.82 5.26 16.82
N LEU A 46 6.95 4.58 17.04
CA LEU A 46 7.06 3.40 17.91
C LEU A 46 8.32 3.51 18.77
N GLU A 47 8.22 3.21 20.07
CA GLU A 47 9.38 3.00 20.93
C GLU A 47 9.61 1.51 21.12
N ILE A 48 10.86 1.06 20.89
CA ILE A 48 11.23 -0.34 21.03
C ILE A 48 12.55 -0.46 21.79
N SER A 49 12.75 -1.63 22.40
CA SER A 49 14.03 -2.04 22.96
C SER A 49 14.49 -3.30 22.22
N THR A 50 15.38 -3.14 21.24
CA THR A 50 15.93 -4.30 20.51
C THR A 50 16.78 -5.21 21.38
N SER A 51 17.29 -4.70 22.51
CA SER A 51 18.05 -5.45 23.51
C SER A 51 17.17 -6.35 24.37
N GLU A 52 15.95 -5.92 24.68
CA GLU A 52 15.04 -6.68 25.54
C GLU A 52 14.06 -7.55 24.74
N ASP A 53 13.56 -7.05 23.61
CA ASP A 53 12.54 -7.74 22.83
C ASP A 53 12.72 -7.57 21.31
N SER A 54 12.99 -8.68 20.63
CA SER A 54 13.09 -8.73 19.18
C SER A 54 11.73 -8.61 18.47
N GLN A 55 10.61 -8.87 19.17
CA GLN A 55 9.27 -8.80 18.60
C GLN A 55 8.91 -7.38 18.17
N GLY A 56 9.34 -6.36 18.92
CA GLY A 56 9.15 -4.96 18.54
C GLY A 56 9.76 -4.61 17.18
N VAL A 57 10.87 -5.26 16.78
CA VAL A 57 11.45 -5.11 15.44
C VAL A 57 10.52 -5.70 14.38
N CYS A 58 10.01 -6.91 14.63
CA CYS A 58 9.08 -7.58 13.73
C CYS A 58 7.83 -6.71 13.51
N ASP A 59 7.27 -6.15 14.58
CA ASP A 59 6.08 -5.32 14.53
C ASP A 59 6.32 -4.05 13.70
N VAL A 60 7.44 -3.34 13.90
CA VAL A 60 7.83 -2.16 13.11
C VAL A 60 7.85 -2.48 11.62
N PHE A 61 8.53 -3.56 11.21
CA PHE A 61 8.60 -3.94 9.80
C PHE A 61 7.23 -4.41 9.26
N GLN A 62 6.42 -5.08 10.08
CA GLN A 62 5.08 -5.47 9.68
C GLN A 62 4.18 -4.25 9.44
N TYR A 63 4.26 -3.21 10.29
CA TYR A 63 3.55 -1.95 10.07
C TYR A 63 4.04 -1.26 8.79
N LEU A 64 5.34 -1.22 8.55
CA LEU A 64 5.90 -0.63 7.33
C LEU A 64 5.37 -1.34 6.07
N CYS A 65 5.36 -2.67 6.06
CA CYS A 65 4.83 -3.48 4.97
C CYS A 65 3.33 -3.21 4.72
N LYS A 66 2.54 -3.00 5.78
CA LYS A 66 1.12 -2.62 5.67
C LYS A 66 0.98 -1.23 5.04
N GLU A 67 1.79 -0.26 5.42
CA GLU A 67 1.77 1.09 4.83
C GLU A 67 2.16 1.07 3.34
N VAL A 68 3.19 0.32 2.96
CA VAL A 68 3.55 0.09 1.54
C VAL A 68 2.36 -0.50 0.78
N SER A 69 1.71 -1.52 1.36
CA SER A 69 0.57 -2.18 0.73
C SER A 69 -0.61 -1.22 0.51
N LYS A 70 -0.94 -0.37 1.50
CA LYS A 70 -2.01 0.63 1.36
C LYS A 70 -1.75 1.59 0.19
N LEU A 71 -0.50 2.04 0.04
CA LEU A 71 -0.10 2.94 -1.04
C LEU A 71 -0.23 2.29 -2.43
N GLN A 72 0.11 1.00 -2.54
CA GLN A 72 -0.08 0.23 -3.77
C GLN A 72 -1.57 0.06 -4.14
N HIS A 73 -2.43 -0.18 -3.16
CA HIS A 73 -3.88 -0.34 -3.39
C HIS A 73 -4.58 0.99 -3.69
N ALA A 74 -4.14 2.10 -3.09
CA ALA A 74 -4.64 3.44 -3.39
C ALA A 74 -4.29 3.88 -4.83
N GLY A 75 -3.15 3.44 -5.36
CA GLY A 75 -2.80 3.63 -6.77
C GLY A 75 -3.50 2.66 -7.74
N SER A 76 -4.25 1.67 -7.23
CA SER A 76 -4.90 0.64 -8.03
C SER A 76 -6.36 0.95 -8.39
N THR A 77 -7.01 1.93 -7.77
CA THR A 77 -8.39 2.32 -8.14
C THR A 77 -8.46 3.02 -9.50
N ASP A 78 -7.35 3.61 -9.96
CA ASP A 78 -7.18 4.13 -11.33
C ASP A 78 -6.25 3.27 -12.21
N ARG A 79 -5.98 2.05 -11.75
CA ARG A 79 -5.44 0.99 -12.61
C ARG A 79 -6.41 -0.18 -12.58
N ARG A 80 -7.59 0.05 -13.19
CA ARG A 80 -8.16 -0.99 -14.05
C ARG A 80 -7.01 -1.43 -14.93
N ARG A 81 -6.42 -2.58 -14.59
CA ARG A 81 -5.32 -3.22 -15.28
C ARG A 81 -5.49 -2.93 -16.77
N SER A 82 -4.73 -1.97 -17.31
CA SER A 82 -4.66 -1.82 -18.75
C SER A 82 -3.88 -3.05 -19.18
N SER A 83 -4.61 -4.13 -19.43
CA SER A 83 -4.05 -5.25 -20.15
C SER A 83 -3.42 -4.63 -21.39
N ILE A 84 -2.11 -4.77 -21.54
CA ILE A 84 -1.37 -4.35 -22.74
C ILE A 84 -1.98 -5.01 -23.99
N ILE A 85 -2.73 -6.10 -23.78
CA ILE A 85 -3.56 -6.78 -24.76
C ILE A 85 -4.99 -6.21 -24.69
N PRO A 86 -5.51 -5.58 -25.77
CA PRO A 86 -6.91 -5.20 -25.85
C PRO A 86 -7.78 -6.45 -25.62
N ARG A 87 -8.63 -6.42 -24.58
CA ARG A 87 -9.57 -7.50 -24.35
C ARG A 87 -10.58 -7.48 -25.51
N PRO A 88 -10.67 -8.53 -26.33
CA PRO A 88 -11.65 -8.55 -27.41
C PRO A 88 -13.04 -8.38 -26.78
N LYS A 89 -13.82 -7.42 -27.30
CA LYS A 89 -15.20 -7.23 -26.84
C LYS A 89 -15.95 -8.51 -27.14
N SER A 90 -16.25 -9.30 -26.11
CA SER A 90 -17.11 -10.46 -26.26
C SER A 90 -18.41 -10.02 -26.94
N PRO A 91 -18.86 -10.71 -28.00
CA PRO A 91 -20.07 -10.32 -28.71
C PRO A 91 -21.24 -10.20 -27.73
N ASN A 92 -22.10 -9.20 -27.91
CA ASN A 92 -23.32 -9.07 -27.13
C ASN A 92 -24.11 -10.39 -27.24
N MET A 93 -24.46 -10.99 -26.09
CA MET A 93 -25.15 -12.28 -26.04
C MET A 93 -26.48 -12.28 -26.80
N GLN A 94 -27.14 -11.13 -26.91
CA GLN A 94 -28.37 -10.99 -27.69
C GLN A 94 -28.10 -11.08 -29.20
N ASP A 95 -27.04 -10.42 -29.68
CA ASP A 95 -26.63 -10.48 -31.09
C ASP A 95 -26.12 -11.87 -31.46
N LEU A 96 -25.39 -12.53 -30.55
CA LEU A 96 -24.89 -13.89 -30.74
C LEU A 96 -26.04 -14.90 -30.84
N LYS A 97 -27.04 -14.80 -29.95
CA LYS A 97 -28.27 -15.61 -30.01
C LYS A 97 -29.04 -15.37 -31.31
N ARG A 98 -29.17 -14.11 -31.74
CA ARG A 98 -29.83 -13.76 -33.02
C ARG A 98 -29.12 -14.39 -34.21
N ARG A 99 -27.79 -14.30 -34.27
CA ARG A 99 -26.96 -14.88 -35.34
C ARG A 99 -27.04 -16.40 -35.38
N PHE A 100 -26.96 -17.07 -34.23
CA PHE A 100 -27.12 -18.52 -34.16
C PHE A 100 -28.49 -18.97 -34.68
N LYS A 101 -29.56 -18.28 -34.28
CA LYS A 101 -30.92 -18.59 -34.75
C LYS A 101 -31.05 -18.40 -36.27
N GLN A 102 -30.49 -17.33 -36.82
CA GLN A 102 -30.50 -17.08 -38.27
C GLN A 102 -29.70 -18.14 -39.04
N ALA A 103 -28.52 -18.54 -38.54
CA ALA A 103 -27.69 -19.56 -39.17
C ALA A 103 -28.40 -20.93 -39.21
N LEU A 104 -29.04 -21.33 -38.12
CA LEU A 104 -29.80 -22.58 -38.04
C LEU A 104 -31.10 -22.53 -38.85
N SER A 105 -31.70 -21.35 -39.01
CA SER A 105 -32.91 -21.16 -39.83
C SER A 105 -32.63 -21.22 -41.33
N SER A 106 -31.37 -21.07 -41.77
CA SER A 106 -31.00 -20.99 -43.20
C SER A 106 -30.92 -22.33 -43.93
N LYS A 107 -31.33 -23.43 -43.30
CA LYS A 107 -31.24 -24.79 -43.86
C LYS A 107 -32.58 -25.53 -43.97
N VAL A 108 -33.66 -24.82 -44.28
CA VAL A 108 -34.93 -25.44 -44.70
C VAL A 108 -35.29 -24.94 -46.09
N LYS A 109 -34.74 -25.62 -47.10
CA LYS A 109 -35.28 -25.76 -48.45
C LYS A 109 -34.96 -27.16 -48.93
#